data_AF-A0A194WZ43-F1
#
_entry.id   AF-A0A194WZ43-F1
#
_cell.length_a   1.000
_cell.length_b   1.000
_cell.length_c   1.000
_cell.angle_alpha   90.00
_cell.angle_beta   90.00
_cell.angle_gamma   90.00
#
_symmetry.space_group_name_H-M   'P 1'
#
loop_
_entity.id
_entity.type
_entity.pdbx_description
1 polymer ?
#
loop_
_entity_poly.entity_id
_entity_poly.type
_entity_poly.pdbx_seq_one_letter_code
_entity_poly.pdbx_strand_id
1 'polypeptide(L)'
;MTDWLHCPGEDALDGEVEDEFRDELRLFQKQEWLKDIRESTRKHYEHQLLRVMHKHRIAQEEITDDFVRTQLQDIEEYGISAMRNRAVPAYTFDRFDDLPTELRLRIWSFASRMNKPRYNNVHAVDWFETFRNCGHDPRRCSSKMVYDADFYFSENRDVPSVLHICRESRSVAQQVYTLMPLDMLEGREKRAYFNTLYDFFFIGATNGETWTSFLILVDMVIKLNSSRPLRPQIQKDVEIFQNIRHLTVDFEVFATARARVWAEFPLLAHIVICSSPYANTCCL
;
A
#
# COMPACT_ATOMS: atom_id res chain seq x y z
N MET A 1 84.90 20.29 30.19
CA MET A 1 84.15 19.86 29.01
C MET A 1 82.91 19.13 29.54
N THR A 2 81.90 19.91 29.93
CA THR A 2 80.60 19.41 30.42
C THR A 2 79.66 20.60 30.41
N ASP A 3 79.16 20.90 29.20
CA ASP A 3 78.05 21.80 28.97
C ASP A 3 76.80 21.16 29.58
N TRP A 4 76.27 21.80 30.63
CA TRP A 4 74.98 21.46 31.20
C TRP A 4 73.89 22.15 30.39
N LEU A 5 73.19 21.34 29.59
CA LEU A 5 71.97 21.70 28.89
C LEU A 5 70.92 22.20 29.90
N HIS A 6 70.56 23.47 29.79
CA HIS A 6 69.31 24.01 30.31
C HIS A 6 68.16 23.39 29.52
N CYS A 7 67.40 22.48 30.14
CA CYS A 7 66.10 22.06 29.63
C CYS A 7 65.09 23.21 29.86
N PRO A 8 64.49 23.77 28.81
CA PRO A 8 63.50 24.82 28.95
C PRO A 8 62.15 24.22 29.36
N GLY A 9 61.64 24.66 30.51
CA GLY A 9 60.23 24.89 30.84
C GLY A 9 59.23 23.75 30.63
N GLU A 10 58.99 22.95 31.67
CA GLU A 10 57.81 22.07 31.80
C GLU A 10 56.51 22.86 32.07
N ASP A 11 56.59 24.12 32.51
CA ASP A 11 55.41 24.92 32.88
C ASP A 11 54.57 25.45 31.70
N ALA A 12 55.02 25.26 30.45
CA ALA A 12 54.32 25.77 29.26
C ALA A 12 53.33 24.76 28.63
N LEU A 13 53.46 23.46 28.93
CA LEU A 13 52.63 22.41 28.32
C LEU A 13 51.33 22.14 29.10
N ASP A 14 51.28 22.46 30.39
CA ASP A 14 50.08 22.27 31.22
C ASP A 14 48.95 23.28 30.88
N GLY A 15 49.30 24.46 30.34
CA GLY A 15 48.32 25.47 29.96
C GLY A 15 47.49 25.11 28.71
N GLU A 16 48.11 24.46 27.71
CA GLU A 16 47.43 24.12 26.45
C GLU A 16 46.39 23.01 26.63
N VAL A 17 46.68 22.04 27.51
CA VAL A 17 45.76 20.92 27.82
C VAL A 17 44.52 21.40 28.58
N GLU A 18 44.67 22.38 29.49
CA GLU A 18 43.52 22.96 30.19
C GLU A 18 42.60 23.77 29.27
N ASP A 19 43.16 24.50 28.30
CA ASP A 19 42.37 25.31 27.36
C ASP A 19 41.60 24.43 26.36
N GLU A 20 42.21 23.34 25.87
CA GLU A 20 41.52 22.37 25.00
C GLU A 20 40.34 21.71 25.72
N PHE A 21 40.52 21.30 26.98
CA PHE A 21 39.45 20.71 27.78
C PHE A 21 38.30 21.70 28.06
N ARG A 22 38.61 22.98 28.31
CA ARG A 22 37.59 24.02 28.50
C ARG A 22 36.78 24.27 27.23
N ASP A 23 37.41 24.22 26.07
CA ASP A 23 36.74 24.41 24.80
C ASP A 23 35.87 23.21 24.41
N GLU A 24 36.30 21.98 24.70
CA GLU A 24 35.45 20.80 24.59
C GLU A 24 34.21 20.89 25.49
N LEU A 25 34.38 21.28 26.75
CA LEU A 25 33.26 21.45 27.68
C LEU A 25 32.25 22.50 27.18
N ARG A 26 32.72 23.62 26.62
CA ARG A 26 31.88 24.64 26.00
C ARG A 26 31.12 24.10 24.78
N LEU A 27 31.76 23.25 23.97
CA LEU A 27 31.11 22.62 22.82
C LEU A 27 29.99 21.67 23.26
N PHE A 28 30.20 20.86 24.29
CA PHE A 28 29.15 19.98 24.84
C PHE A 28 27.96 20.77 25.39
N GLN A 29 28.21 21.80 26.19
CA GLN A 29 27.15 22.68 26.71
C GLN A 29 26.37 23.36 25.58
N LYS A 30 27.06 23.82 24.53
CA LYS A 30 26.43 24.41 23.35
C LYS A 30 25.58 23.39 22.59
N GLN A 31 26.04 22.14 22.47
CA GLN A 31 25.27 21.07 21.82
C GLN A 31 23.99 20.73 22.59
N GLU A 32 24.06 20.65 23.92
CA GLU A 32 22.90 20.40 24.77
C GLU A 32 21.87 21.54 24.64
N TRP A 33 22.32 22.78 24.75
CA TRP A 33 21.47 23.96 24.54
C TRP A 33 20.81 23.98 23.14
N LEU A 34 21.54 23.62 22.08
CA LEU A 34 20.97 23.53 20.74
C LEU A 34 19.93 22.41 20.61
N LYS A 35 20.11 21.28 21.32
CA LYS A 35 19.11 20.20 21.37
C LYS A 35 17.84 20.70 22.04
N ASP A 36 17.96 21.38 23.17
CA ASP A 36 16.82 21.94 23.90
C ASP A 36 16.04 22.96 23.06
N ILE A 37 16.73 23.84 22.33
CA ILE A 37 16.08 24.80 21.42
C ILE A 37 15.35 24.08 20.30
N ARG A 38 15.96 23.07 19.68
CA ARG A 38 15.33 22.29 18.61
C ARG A 38 14.07 21.58 19.11
N GLU A 39 14.15 20.96 20.29
CA GLU A 39 13.00 20.27 20.88
C GLU A 39 11.89 21.24 21.28
N SER A 40 12.23 22.36 21.89
CA SER A 40 11.28 23.43 22.24
C SER A 40 10.58 23.98 20.99
N THR A 41 11.35 24.23 19.92
CA THR A 41 10.84 24.70 18.63
C THR A 41 9.91 23.66 17.97
N ARG A 42 10.28 22.38 17.99
CA ARG A 42 9.44 21.28 17.49
C ARG A 42 8.10 21.24 18.24
N LYS A 43 8.13 21.25 19.57
CA LYS A 43 6.92 21.25 20.41
C LYS A 43 6.04 22.48 20.13
N HIS A 44 6.65 23.65 19.91
CA HIS A 44 5.94 24.85 19.53
C HIS A 44 5.19 24.71 18.19
N TYR A 45 5.86 24.18 17.15
CA TYR A 45 5.25 23.93 15.84
C TYR A 45 4.14 22.88 15.90
N GLU A 46 4.34 21.77 16.63
CA GLU A 46 3.32 20.74 16.82
C GLU A 46 2.05 21.33 17.45
N HIS A 47 2.21 22.16 18.47
CA HIS A 47 1.09 22.84 19.11
C HIS A 47 0.40 23.87 18.20
N GLN A 48 1.16 24.61 17.38
CA GLN A 48 0.56 25.49 16.36
C GLN A 48 -0.23 24.70 15.32
N LEU A 49 0.30 23.58 14.83
CA LEU A 49 -0.36 22.72 13.85
C LEU A 49 -1.68 22.16 14.40
N LEU A 50 -1.68 21.68 15.64
CA LEU A 50 -2.88 21.21 16.32
C LEU A 50 -3.96 22.30 16.43
N ARG A 51 -3.56 23.55 16.73
CA ARG A 51 -4.50 24.69 16.76
C ARG A 51 -5.11 24.98 15.39
N VAL A 52 -4.31 24.94 14.32
CA VAL A 52 -4.81 25.15 12.95
C VAL A 52 -5.76 24.03 12.53
N MET A 53 -5.39 22.77 12.78
CA MET A 53 -6.24 21.62 12.49
C MET A 53 -7.56 21.69 13.26
N HIS A 54 -7.52 22.06 14.54
CA HIS A 54 -8.72 22.20 15.35
C HIS A 54 -9.65 23.32 14.84
N LYS A 55 -9.08 24.47 14.46
CA LYS A 55 -9.85 25.56 13.82
C LYS A 55 -10.47 25.13 12.51
N HIS A 56 -9.72 24.40 11.67
CA HIS A 56 -10.22 23.91 10.40
C HIS A 56 -11.36 22.90 10.59
N ARG A 57 -11.23 21.99 11.57
CA ARG A 57 -12.29 21.04 11.94
C ARG A 57 -13.55 21.76 12.39
N ILE A 58 -13.43 22.75 13.29
CA ILE A 58 -14.60 23.55 13.73
C ILE A 58 -15.25 24.26 12.54
N ALA A 59 -14.46 24.89 11.66
CA ALA A 59 -15.00 25.57 10.49
C ALA A 59 -15.70 24.59 9.52
N GLN A 60 -15.17 23.38 9.36
CA GLN A 60 -15.84 22.33 8.58
C GLN A 60 -17.14 21.88 9.23
N GLU A 61 -17.17 21.72 10.55
CA GLU A 61 -18.38 21.39 11.30
C GLU A 61 -19.44 22.49 11.15
N GLU A 62 -19.06 23.77 11.27
CA GLU A 62 -19.97 24.90 11.07
C GLU A 62 -20.53 24.97 9.64
N ILE A 63 -19.69 24.76 8.62
CA ILE A 63 -20.15 24.72 7.21
C ILE A 63 -21.10 23.54 6.99
N THR A 64 -20.80 22.39 7.59
CA THR A 64 -21.61 21.18 7.44
C THR A 64 -22.95 21.36 8.15
N ASP A 65 -22.96 21.89 9.37
CA ASP A 65 -24.18 22.17 10.13
C ASP A 65 -25.06 23.20 9.42
N ASP A 66 -24.48 24.26 8.86
CA ASP A 66 -25.23 25.26 8.12
C ASP A 66 -25.83 24.66 6.84
N PHE A 67 -25.04 23.90 6.09
CA PHE A 67 -25.50 23.17 4.91
C PHE A 67 -26.62 22.17 5.22
N VAL A 68 -26.46 21.37 6.29
CA VAL A 68 -27.46 20.38 6.72
C VAL A 68 -28.74 21.09 7.17
N ARG A 69 -28.64 22.19 7.92
CA ARG A 69 -29.79 22.98 8.36
C ARG A 69 -30.54 23.60 7.19
N THR A 70 -29.85 24.16 6.20
CA THR A 70 -30.47 24.66 4.97
C THR A 70 -31.15 23.54 4.19
N GLN A 71 -30.48 22.39 4.01
CA GLN A 71 -31.05 21.22 3.34
C GLN A 71 -32.29 20.70 4.06
N LEU A 72 -32.29 20.64 5.40
CA LEU A 72 -33.43 20.20 6.18
C LEU A 72 -34.62 21.15 6.07
N GLN A 73 -34.39 22.46 6.10
CA GLN A 73 -35.43 23.46 5.86
C GLN A 73 -36.02 23.32 4.45
N ASP A 74 -35.18 23.13 3.44
CA ASP A 74 -35.64 22.91 2.06
C ASP A 74 -36.42 21.60 1.91
N ILE A 75 -36.04 20.53 2.63
CA ILE A 75 -36.77 19.26 2.65
C ILE A 75 -38.13 19.44 3.33
N GLU A 76 -38.21 20.20 4.41
CA GLU A 76 -39.46 20.46 5.13
C GLU A 76 -40.42 21.33 4.30
N GLU A 77 -39.89 22.36 3.62
CA GLU A 77 -40.70 23.30 2.84
C GLU A 77 -41.16 22.73 1.49
N TYR A 78 -40.32 21.92 0.83
CA TYR A 78 -40.58 21.47 -0.55
C TYR A 78 -40.77 19.95 -0.68
N GLY A 79 -40.42 19.17 0.34
CA GLY A 79 -40.44 17.72 0.31
C GLY A 79 -39.21 17.12 -0.40
N ILE A 80 -38.86 15.89 -0.01
CA ILE A 80 -37.65 15.16 -0.49
C ILE A 80 -37.59 15.09 -2.03
N SER A 81 -38.74 14.87 -2.68
CA SER A 81 -38.80 14.74 -4.15
C SER A 81 -38.58 16.07 -4.87
N ALA A 82 -39.04 17.21 -4.33
CA ALA A 82 -38.82 18.52 -4.94
C ALA A 82 -37.40 19.03 -4.69
N MET A 83 -36.82 18.73 -3.51
CA MET A 83 -35.43 19.00 -3.19
C MET A 83 -34.48 18.26 -4.14
N ARG A 84 -34.73 16.97 -4.39
CA ARG A 84 -33.99 16.16 -5.39
C ARG A 84 -34.08 16.71 -6.82
N ASN A 85 -35.15 17.44 -7.16
CA ASN A 85 -35.34 18.05 -8.47
C ASN A 85 -34.80 19.49 -8.56
N ARG A 86 -34.73 20.23 -7.44
CA ARG A 86 -34.24 21.62 -7.36
C ARG A 86 -32.74 21.72 -7.16
N ALA A 87 -32.18 20.83 -6.35
CA ALA A 87 -30.77 20.54 -6.46
C ALA A 87 -30.61 19.83 -7.81
N VAL A 88 -30.36 20.60 -8.88
CA VAL A 88 -29.68 20.07 -10.07
C VAL A 88 -28.62 19.14 -9.50
N PRO A 89 -28.59 17.84 -9.84
CA PRO A 89 -27.57 16.99 -9.28
C PRO A 89 -26.27 17.70 -9.59
N ALA A 90 -25.51 18.12 -8.58
CA ALA A 90 -24.22 18.79 -8.79
C ALA A 90 -23.19 17.87 -9.49
N TYR A 91 -23.67 16.75 -10.07
CA TYR A 91 -22.98 15.54 -10.42
C TYR A 91 -23.47 14.96 -11.77
N THR A 92 -24.52 15.47 -12.40
CA THR A 92 -24.87 15.06 -13.78
C THR A 92 -24.25 16.04 -14.76
N PHE A 93 -22.97 15.82 -15.05
CA PHE A 93 -22.28 16.49 -16.15
C PHE A 93 -22.72 15.85 -17.47
N ASP A 94 -23.90 16.25 -17.97
CA ASP A 94 -24.53 15.65 -19.16
C ASP A 94 -23.72 15.88 -20.45
N ARG A 95 -22.78 16.83 -20.41
CA ARG A 95 -21.88 17.17 -21.53
C ARG A 95 -20.56 16.41 -21.50
N PHE A 96 -20.48 15.29 -20.77
CA PHE A 96 -19.27 14.46 -20.78
C PHE A 96 -18.91 14.00 -22.19
N ASP A 97 -19.90 13.64 -23.00
CA ASP A 97 -19.70 13.19 -24.37
C ASP A 97 -19.31 14.33 -25.33
N ASP A 98 -19.58 15.58 -24.96
CA ASP A 98 -19.18 16.77 -25.74
C ASP A 98 -17.71 17.15 -25.51
N LEU A 99 -17.04 16.55 -24.52
CA LEU A 99 -15.63 16.83 -24.25
C LEU A 99 -14.71 16.25 -25.34
N PRO A 100 -13.62 16.95 -25.70
CA PRO A 100 -12.54 16.37 -26.49
C PRO A 100 -12.08 15.03 -25.92
N THR A 101 -11.81 14.06 -26.80
CA THR A 101 -11.43 12.70 -26.42
C THR A 101 -10.25 12.66 -25.44
N GLU A 102 -9.28 13.57 -25.59
CA GLU A 102 -8.14 13.70 -24.69
C GLU A 102 -8.57 14.01 -23.25
N LEU A 103 -9.56 14.88 -23.06
CA LEU A 103 -10.10 15.21 -21.73
C LEU A 103 -10.90 14.05 -21.16
N ARG A 104 -11.74 13.38 -21.97
CA ARG A 104 -12.50 12.19 -21.55
C ARG A 104 -11.58 11.09 -21.06
N LEU A 105 -10.53 10.76 -21.84
CA LEU A 105 -9.52 9.77 -21.46
C LEU A 105 -8.76 10.17 -20.20
N ARG A 106 -8.44 11.46 -20.01
CA ARG A 106 -7.77 11.94 -18.80
C ARG A 106 -8.66 11.84 -17.56
N ILE A 107 -9.95 12.15 -17.69
CA ILE A 107 -10.92 11.99 -16.60
C ILE A 107 -11.06 10.51 -16.23
N TRP A 108 -11.20 9.61 -17.21
CA TRP A 108 -11.22 8.16 -16.95
C TRP A 108 -9.93 7.64 -16.33
N SER A 109 -8.79 8.16 -16.76
CA SER A 109 -7.50 7.80 -16.17
C SER A 109 -7.43 8.23 -14.71
N PHE A 110 -7.90 9.44 -14.39
CA PHE A 110 -7.98 9.92 -13.01
C PHE A 110 -8.95 9.08 -12.17
N ALA A 111 -10.18 8.90 -12.65
CA ALA A 111 -11.22 8.13 -11.97
C ALA A 111 -10.79 6.69 -11.68
N SER A 112 -10.06 6.05 -12.60
CA SER A 112 -9.52 4.70 -12.42
C SER A 112 -8.47 4.60 -11.30
N ARG A 113 -7.92 5.73 -10.84
CA ARG A 113 -6.85 5.81 -9.82
C ARG A 113 -7.33 6.38 -8.48
N MET A 114 -8.57 6.85 -8.39
CA MET A 114 -9.10 7.50 -7.20
C MET A 114 -9.36 6.54 -6.03
N ASN A 115 -9.45 5.24 -6.31
CA ASN A 115 -9.69 4.25 -5.25
C ASN A 115 -8.50 4.17 -4.30
N LYS A 116 -8.79 4.21 -2.99
CA LYS A 116 -7.78 4.02 -1.94
C LYS A 116 -7.07 2.68 -2.16
N PRO A 117 -5.73 2.62 -2.11
CA PRO A 117 -4.98 1.37 -2.14
C PRO A 117 -5.49 0.37 -1.11
N ARG A 118 -5.59 -0.90 -1.53
CA ARG A 118 -6.07 -2.00 -0.70
C ARG A 118 -4.96 -2.98 -0.42
N TYR A 119 -5.05 -3.67 0.71
CA TYR A 119 -4.24 -4.86 0.97
C TYR A 119 -4.97 -6.10 0.48
N ASN A 120 -4.24 -6.98 -0.20
CA ASN A 120 -4.75 -8.20 -0.79
C ASN A 120 -3.85 -9.37 -0.39
N ASN A 121 -4.43 -10.44 0.13
CA ASN A 121 -3.68 -11.63 0.53
C ASN A 121 -3.65 -12.66 -0.61
N VAL A 122 -2.47 -13.15 -0.93
CA VAL A 122 -2.28 -14.29 -1.85
C VAL A 122 -2.43 -15.57 -1.03
N HIS A 123 -3.27 -16.52 -1.47
CA HIS A 123 -3.54 -17.73 -0.68
C HIS A 123 -2.32 -18.62 -0.63
N ALA A 124 -1.98 -19.07 0.58
CA ALA A 124 -1.31 -20.34 0.75
C ALA A 124 -2.34 -21.44 0.46
N VAL A 125 -2.00 -22.33 -0.45
CA VAL A 125 -2.87 -23.44 -0.80
C VAL A 125 -2.81 -24.49 0.29
N ASP A 126 -3.95 -24.78 0.93
CA ASP A 126 -4.10 -26.01 1.69
C ASP A 126 -4.11 -27.18 0.71
N TRP A 127 -2.99 -27.89 0.66
CA TRP A 127 -2.83 -29.07 -0.18
C TRP A 127 -3.95 -30.08 0.09
N PHE A 128 -4.34 -30.32 1.35
CA PHE A 128 -5.37 -31.30 1.71
C PHE A 128 -6.74 -30.94 1.13
N GLU A 129 -7.15 -29.68 1.22
CA GLU A 129 -8.41 -29.22 0.61
C GLU A 129 -8.33 -29.21 -0.92
N THR A 130 -7.17 -28.85 -1.48
CA THR A 130 -6.96 -28.80 -2.93
C THR A 130 -7.05 -30.19 -3.56
N PHE A 131 -6.45 -31.20 -2.92
CA PHE A 131 -6.59 -32.59 -3.35
C PHE A 131 -8.04 -33.08 -3.30
N ARG A 132 -8.83 -32.60 -2.33
CA ARG A 132 -10.25 -32.97 -2.18
C ARG A 132 -11.10 -32.29 -3.26
N ASN A 133 -10.83 -31.03 -3.58
CA ASN A 133 -11.70 -30.19 -4.43
C ASN A 133 -11.33 -30.24 -5.93
N CYS A 134 -10.05 -30.40 -6.30
CA CYS A 134 -9.60 -30.38 -7.70
C CYS A 134 -9.76 -31.74 -8.42
N GLY A 135 -10.34 -32.76 -7.74
CA GLY A 135 -10.13 -34.15 -8.10
C GLY A 135 -8.64 -34.52 -7.98
N HIS A 136 -8.26 -35.78 -8.19
CA HIS A 136 -6.88 -36.25 -7.97
C HIS A 136 -5.76 -35.60 -8.84
N ASP A 137 -5.99 -34.47 -9.54
CA ASP A 137 -4.95 -33.72 -10.26
C ASP A 137 -4.75 -32.29 -9.71
N PRO A 138 -3.88 -32.11 -8.69
CA PRO A 138 -3.50 -30.80 -8.14
C PRO A 138 -2.91 -29.87 -9.19
N ARG A 139 -2.39 -30.41 -10.29
CA ARG A 139 -1.78 -29.62 -11.37
C ARG A 139 -2.81 -28.83 -12.18
N ARG A 140 -4.11 -28.97 -11.88
CA ARG A 140 -5.17 -28.15 -12.47
C ARG A 140 -5.38 -26.82 -11.76
N CYS A 141 -4.86 -26.70 -10.54
CA CYS A 141 -5.15 -25.57 -9.69
C CYS A 141 -3.95 -24.61 -9.74
N SER A 142 -4.23 -23.35 -10.05
CA SER A 142 -3.29 -22.23 -10.08
C SER A 142 -3.37 -21.49 -8.74
N SER A 143 -2.39 -20.63 -8.44
CA SER A 143 -2.49 -19.75 -7.27
C SER A 143 -3.67 -18.80 -7.40
N LYS A 144 -4.32 -18.55 -6.27
CA LYS A 144 -5.52 -17.72 -6.21
C LYS A 144 -5.38 -16.65 -5.14
N MET A 145 -6.10 -15.54 -5.34
CA MET A 145 -6.29 -14.52 -4.32
C MET A 145 -7.32 -14.99 -3.30
N VAL A 146 -7.15 -14.66 -2.02
CA VAL A 146 -8.12 -14.99 -0.96
C VAL A 146 -8.97 -13.78 -0.68
N TYR A 147 -10.27 -14.01 -0.45
CA TYR A 147 -11.02 -13.11 0.40
C TYR A 147 -10.68 -13.42 1.85
N ASP A 148 -10.10 -12.45 2.52
CA ASP A 148 -10.07 -12.45 3.98
C ASP A 148 -11.52 -12.64 4.49
N ALA A 149 -11.71 -13.60 5.39
CA ALA A 149 -13.01 -14.03 5.91
C ALA A 149 -13.79 -12.84 6.47
N ASP A 150 -13.08 -11.90 7.10
CA ASP A 150 -13.64 -10.69 7.70
C ASP A 150 -14.13 -9.67 6.63
N PHE A 151 -13.67 -9.81 5.38
CA PHE A 151 -14.08 -8.97 4.25
C PHE A 151 -15.27 -9.52 3.46
N TYR A 152 -15.72 -10.76 3.69
CA TYR A 152 -16.92 -11.31 3.00
C TYR A 152 -18.19 -10.51 3.31
N PHE A 153 -18.23 -9.81 4.45
CA PHE A 153 -19.33 -8.93 4.83
C PHE A 153 -19.11 -7.47 4.41
N SER A 154 -17.95 -7.13 3.85
CA SER A 154 -17.75 -5.80 3.28
C SER A 154 -18.38 -5.75 1.88
N GLU A 155 -19.49 -5.04 1.75
CA GLU A 155 -20.28 -4.86 0.52
C GLU A 155 -19.52 -4.18 -0.65
N ASN A 156 -18.19 -4.03 -0.61
CA ASN A 156 -17.46 -3.03 -1.39
C ASN A 156 -16.24 -3.55 -2.19
N ARG A 157 -16.32 -4.79 -2.68
CA ARG A 157 -15.47 -5.24 -3.81
C ARG A 157 -16.28 -5.53 -5.06
N ASP A 158 -17.31 -4.72 -5.29
CA ASP A 158 -17.96 -4.59 -6.59
C ASP A 158 -16.93 -4.28 -7.68
N VAL A 159 -17.22 -4.76 -8.88
CA VAL A 159 -16.41 -4.44 -10.04
C VAL A 159 -16.36 -2.91 -10.16
N PRO A 160 -15.16 -2.29 -10.21
CA PRO A 160 -15.02 -0.85 -10.27
C PRO A 160 -15.96 -0.22 -11.31
N SER A 161 -16.75 0.77 -10.92
CA SER A 161 -17.79 1.34 -11.79
C SER A 161 -17.24 1.81 -13.14
N VAL A 162 -15.99 2.31 -13.16
CA VAL A 162 -15.26 2.71 -14.38
C VAL A 162 -15.12 1.59 -15.44
N LEU A 163 -15.20 0.31 -15.06
CA LEU A 163 -15.19 -0.83 -15.99
C LEU A 163 -16.55 -1.08 -16.66
N HIS A 164 -17.63 -0.49 -16.11
CA HIS A 164 -19.01 -0.71 -16.55
C HIS A 164 -19.60 0.43 -17.38
N ILE A 165 -19.05 1.65 -17.30
CA ILE A 165 -19.64 2.84 -17.94
C ILE A 165 -19.67 2.72 -19.47
N CYS A 166 -18.50 2.66 -20.12
CA CYS A 166 -18.39 2.61 -21.58
C CYS A 166 -17.11 1.91 -22.03
N ARG A 167 -16.95 1.70 -23.35
CA ARG A 167 -15.78 1.02 -23.92
C ARG A 167 -14.47 1.78 -23.66
N GLU A 168 -14.48 3.10 -23.82
CA GLU A 168 -13.29 3.93 -23.58
C GLU A 168 -12.87 3.88 -22.11
N SER A 169 -13.82 4.10 -21.18
CA SER A 169 -13.57 4.01 -19.74
C SER A 169 -13.01 2.64 -19.35
N ARG A 170 -13.60 1.56 -19.86
CA ARG A 170 -13.11 0.19 -19.61
C ARG A 170 -11.69 0.00 -20.11
N SER A 171 -11.37 0.47 -21.31
CA SER A 171 -10.02 0.36 -21.88
C SER A 171 -8.97 1.08 -21.04
N VAL A 172 -9.32 2.24 -20.48
CA VAL A 172 -8.44 3.01 -19.58
C VAL A 172 -8.32 2.31 -18.22
N ALA A 173 -9.44 1.87 -17.66
CA ALA A 173 -9.47 1.19 -16.37
C ALA A 173 -8.69 -0.14 -16.40
N GLN A 174 -8.71 -0.89 -17.50
CA GLN A 174 -7.95 -2.13 -17.67
C GLN A 174 -6.42 -1.94 -17.71
N GLN A 175 -5.93 -0.69 -17.81
CA GLN A 175 -4.51 -0.39 -17.63
C GLN A 175 -4.09 -0.36 -16.15
N VAL A 176 -5.06 -0.23 -15.25
CA VAL A 176 -4.88 -0.10 -13.79
C VAL A 176 -5.39 -1.37 -13.08
N TYR A 177 -6.51 -1.89 -13.55
CA TYR A 177 -7.18 -3.06 -12.99
C TYR A 177 -6.91 -4.32 -13.80
N THR A 178 -6.47 -5.37 -13.10
CA THR A 178 -6.24 -6.70 -13.67
C THR A 178 -7.26 -7.68 -13.12
N LEU A 179 -7.86 -8.49 -14.00
CA LEU A 179 -8.78 -9.56 -13.61
C LEU A 179 -7.97 -10.78 -13.14
N MET A 180 -8.02 -11.11 -11.86
CA MET A 180 -7.24 -12.20 -11.27
C MET A 180 -8.15 -13.35 -10.78
N PRO A 181 -7.65 -14.60 -10.77
CA PRO A 181 -8.37 -15.72 -10.19
C PRO A 181 -8.48 -15.58 -8.67
N LEU A 182 -9.64 -15.96 -8.15
CA LEU A 182 -9.95 -15.84 -6.74
C LEU A 182 -10.45 -17.18 -6.18
N ASP A 183 -9.99 -17.50 -4.98
CA ASP A 183 -10.39 -18.69 -4.25
C ASP A 183 -11.69 -18.43 -3.52
N MET A 184 -12.65 -19.32 -3.73
CA MET A 184 -13.92 -19.35 -3.02
C MET A 184 -14.03 -20.70 -2.32
N LEU A 185 -14.55 -20.68 -1.10
CA LEU A 185 -14.82 -21.88 -0.31
C LEU A 185 -15.75 -22.90 -1.04
N GLU A 186 -16.53 -22.44 -2.02
CA GLU A 186 -17.54 -23.26 -2.72
C GLU A 186 -17.06 -23.90 -4.04
N GLY A 187 -15.76 -23.87 -4.35
CA GLY A 187 -15.20 -24.56 -5.52
C GLY A 187 -15.61 -23.98 -6.90
N ARG A 188 -16.33 -22.86 -6.94
CA ARG A 188 -16.62 -22.13 -8.18
C ARG A 188 -15.44 -21.22 -8.52
N GLU A 189 -14.96 -21.30 -9.76
CA GLU A 189 -13.96 -20.34 -10.25
C GLU A 189 -14.58 -18.95 -10.30
N LYS A 190 -14.14 -18.07 -9.38
CA LYS A 190 -14.51 -16.66 -9.38
C LYS A 190 -13.29 -15.84 -9.80
N ARG A 191 -13.56 -14.70 -10.43
CA ARG A 191 -12.53 -13.73 -10.79
C ARG A 191 -12.93 -12.36 -10.26
N ALA A 192 -11.95 -11.57 -9.86
CA ALA A 192 -12.15 -10.22 -9.37
C ALA A 192 -11.12 -9.26 -9.98
N TYR A 193 -11.49 -7.99 -10.09
CA TYR A 193 -10.58 -6.95 -10.55
C TYR A 193 -9.78 -6.40 -9.37
N PHE A 194 -8.46 -6.43 -9.52
CA PHE A 194 -7.52 -5.89 -8.53
C PHE A 194 -6.74 -4.73 -9.14
N ASN A 195 -6.47 -3.70 -8.34
CA ASN A 195 -5.69 -2.56 -8.79
C ASN A 195 -4.19 -2.90 -8.67
N THR A 196 -3.65 -3.67 -9.62
CA THR A 196 -2.27 -4.16 -9.56
C THR A 196 -1.23 -3.05 -9.59
N LEU A 197 -1.63 -1.83 -9.98
CA LEU A 197 -0.76 -0.66 -10.03
C LEU A 197 -0.55 0.00 -8.66
N TYR A 198 -1.55 -0.03 -7.76
CA TYR A 198 -1.51 0.71 -6.49
C TYR A 198 -1.83 -0.13 -5.26
N ASP A 199 -2.52 -1.27 -5.40
CA ASP A 199 -2.80 -2.16 -4.28
C ASP A 199 -1.54 -2.88 -3.81
N PHE A 200 -1.52 -3.24 -2.52
CA PHE A 200 -0.47 -4.02 -1.88
C PHE A 200 -0.87 -5.50 -1.85
N PHE A 201 0.04 -6.36 -2.29
CA PHE A 201 -0.19 -7.81 -2.30
C PHE A 201 0.72 -8.47 -1.27
N PHE A 202 0.11 -9.20 -0.34
CA PHE A 202 0.81 -9.87 0.74
C PHE A 202 0.96 -11.37 0.46
N ILE A 203 2.19 -11.88 0.58
CA ILE A 203 2.52 -13.31 0.58
C ILE A 203 3.18 -13.60 1.92
N GLY A 204 2.49 -14.28 2.84
CA GLY A 204 3.06 -14.56 4.15
C GLY A 204 2.56 -15.80 4.85
N ALA A 205 3.44 -16.35 5.69
CA ALA A 205 3.23 -17.56 6.49
C ALA A 205 2.38 -17.23 7.72
N THR A 206 1.06 -17.30 7.58
CA THR A 206 0.15 -17.00 8.69
C THR A 206 -0.01 -18.18 9.65
N ASN A 207 0.05 -19.41 9.13
CA ASN A 207 -0.17 -20.64 9.89
C ASN A 207 0.98 -21.66 9.76
N GLY A 208 2.24 -21.17 9.74
CA GLY A 208 3.41 -22.02 9.49
C GLY A 208 3.50 -22.51 8.04
N GLU A 209 2.82 -21.82 7.12
CA GLU A 209 2.91 -22.09 5.69
C GLU A 209 4.31 -21.76 5.19
N THR A 210 4.90 -22.62 4.36
CA THR A 210 6.20 -22.32 3.74
C THR A 210 5.98 -21.67 2.38
N TRP A 211 7.05 -21.18 1.75
CA TRP A 211 6.95 -20.66 0.38
C TRP A 211 6.35 -21.66 -0.62
N THR A 212 6.51 -22.97 -0.38
CA THR A 212 5.95 -24.03 -1.23
C THR A 212 4.43 -24.16 -1.15
N SER A 213 3.80 -23.55 -0.14
CA SER A 213 2.35 -23.47 -0.05
C SER A 213 1.75 -22.47 -1.05
N PHE A 214 2.55 -21.54 -1.60
CA PHE A 214 2.08 -20.56 -2.58
C PHE A 214 2.33 -21.09 -4.00
N LEU A 215 1.28 -21.61 -4.65
CA LEU A 215 1.40 -22.21 -5.99
C LEU A 215 2.05 -21.27 -7.01
N ILE A 216 1.82 -19.96 -6.93
CA ILE A 216 2.42 -18.96 -7.81
C ILE A 216 3.94 -19.00 -7.74
N LEU A 217 4.51 -19.12 -6.54
CA LEU A 217 5.94 -19.22 -6.33
C LEU A 217 6.48 -20.55 -6.85
N VAL A 218 5.74 -21.64 -6.62
CA VAL A 218 6.07 -22.98 -7.14
C VAL A 218 6.07 -22.99 -8.67
N ASP A 219 5.03 -22.43 -9.31
CA ASP A 219 4.88 -22.34 -10.76
C ASP A 219 5.98 -21.48 -11.39
N MET A 220 6.36 -20.37 -10.74
CA MET A 220 7.53 -19.57 -11.14
C MET A 220 8.83 -20.36 -11.04
N VAL A 221 9.05 -21.13 -9.96
CA VAL A 221 10.23 -22.00 -9.84
C VAL A 221 10.23 -23.08 -10.93
N ILE A 222 9.09 -23.70 -11.23
CA ILE A 222 8.98 -24.68 -12.32
C ILE A 222 9.33 -24.00 -13.65
N LYS A 223 8.75 -22.83 -13.96
CA LYS A 223 9.05 -22.05 -15.17
C LYS A 223 10.55 -21.75 -15.31
N LEU A 224 11.22 -21.41 -14.21
CA LEU A 224 12.64 -21.07 -14.18
C LEU A 224 13.59 -22.28 -14.34
N ASN A 225 13.15 -23.48 -13.96
CA ASN A 225 14.03 -24.65 -13.85
C ASN A 225 13.66 -25.80 -14.80
N SER A 226 12.58 -25.65 -15.56
CA SER A 226 12.08 -26.66 -16.49
C SER A 226 12.06 -26.10 -17.90
N SER A 227 12.48 -26.91 -18.87
CA SER A 227 12.25 -26.63 -20.30
C SER A 227 10.82 -26.94 -20.75
N ARG A 228 10.05 -27.66 -19.93
CA ARG A 228 8.65 -27.98 -20.21
C ARG A 228 7.78 -26.74 -20.00
N PRO A 229 6.95 -26.35 -20.98
CA PRO A 229 6.03 -25.23 -20.82
C PRO A 229 5.02 -25.53 -19.72
N LEU A 230 4.64 -24.50 -18.97
CA LEU A 230 3.51 -24.57 -18.05
C LEU A 230 2.20 -24.79 -18.83
N ARG A 231 1.17 -25.28 -18.15
CA ARG A 231 -0.18 -25.34 -18.75
C ARG A 231 -0.61 -23.91 -19.12
N PRO A 232 -1.30 -23.67 -20.26
CA PRO A 232 -1.62 -22.31 -20.72
C PRO A 232 -2.34 -21.44 -19.68
N GLN A 233 -3.24 -22.02 -18.90
CA GLN A 233 -3.95 -21.29 -17.84
C GLN A 233 -3.01 -20.88 -16.70
N ILE A 234 -2.14 -21.78 -16.24
CA ILE A 234 -1.15 -21.48 -15.20
C ILE A 234 -0.17 -20.42 -15.70
N GLN A 235 0.29 -20.55 -16.94
CA GLN A 235 1.18 -19.56 -17.54
C GLN A 235 0.53 -18.17 -17.56
N LYS A 236 -0.73 -18.08 -17.97
CA LYS A 236 -1.49 -16.82 -17.97
C LYS A 236 -1.62 -16.24 -16.56
N ASP A 237 -1.90 -17.08 -15.56
CA ASP A 237 -2.02 -16.63 -14.18
C ASP A 237 -0.66 -16.14 -13.64
N VAL A 238 0.43 -16.85 -13.94
CA VAL A 238 1.79 -16.40 -13.62
C VAL A 238 2.06 -15.03 -14.24
N GLU A 239 1.79 -14.85 -15.54
CA GLU A 239 1.96 -13.57 -16.22
C GLU A 239 1.11 -12.44 -15.62
N ILE A 240 -0.11 -12.75 -15.16
CA ILE A 240 -0.98 -11.81 -14.45
C ILE A 240 -0.36 -11.39 -13.11
N PHE A 241 0.13 -12.34 -12.30
CA PHE A 241 0.77 -12.06 -11.01
C PHE A 241 2.10 -11.32 -11.16
N GLN A 242 2.85 -11.55 -12.25
CA GLN A 242 4.08 -10.81 -12.57
C GLN A 242 3.84 -9.30 -12.79
N ASN A 243 2.59 -8.87 -12.98
CA ASN A 243 2.22 -7.45 -13.11
C ASN A 243 2.02 -6.73 -11.76
N ILE A 244 2.18 -7.42 -10.62
CA ILE A 244 2.09 -6.80 -9.29
C ILE A 244 3.25 -5.80 -9.11
N ARG A 245 2.93 -4.58 -8.67
CA ARG A 245 3.93 -3.53 -8.45
C ARG A 245 4.35 -3.34 -6.99
N HIS A 246 3.46 -3.67 -6.04
CA HIS A 246 3.71 -3.51 -4.62
C HIS A 246 3.50 -4.84 -3.91
N LEU A 247 4.61 -5.50 -3.56
CA LEU A 247 4.61 -6.80 -2.93
C LEU A 247 5.12 -6.68 -1.49
N THR A 248 4.37 -7.23 -0.54
CA THR A 248 4.80 -7.44 0.83
C THR A 248 4.98 -8.93 1.04
N VAL A 249 6.15 -9.35 1.51
CA VAL A 249 6.50 -10.76 1.67
C VAL A 249 6.95 -11.00 3.11
N ASP A 250 6.43 -12.06 3.73
CA ASP A 250 6.94 -12.54 5.00
C ASP A 250 8.42 -12.94 4.88
N PHE A 251 9.22 -12.63 5.90
CA PHE A 251 10.65 -12.86 5.91
C PHE A 251 11.00 -14.34 5.74
N GLU A 252 10.25 -15.26 6.34
CA GLU A 252 10.50 -16.70 6.21
C GLU A 252 10.27 -17.15 4.77
N VAL A 253 9.16 -16.71 4.16
CA VAL A 253 8.86 -16.98 2.74
C VAL A 253 9.93 -16.37 1.84
N PHE A 254 10.32 -15.12 2.09
CA PHE A 254 11.33 -14.41 1.31
C PHE A 254 12.70 -15.08 1.37
N ALA A 255 13.14 -15.46 2.58
CA ALA A 255 14.44 -16.05 2.83
C ALA A 255 14.57 -17.49 2.31
N THR A 256 13.47 -18.25 2.30
CA THR A 256 13.46 -19.65 1.89
C THR A 256 13.15 -19.86 0.40
N ALA A 257 12.42 -18.93 -0.23
CA ALA A 257 12.21 -18.95 -1.67
C ALA A 257 13.50 -18.62 -2.44
N ARG A 258 13.64 -19.16 -3.66
CA ARG A 258 14.82 -18.89 -4.49
C ARG A 258 14.86 -17.41 -4.90
N ALA A 259 15.99 -16.75 -4.69
CA ALA A 259 16.17 -15.34 -5.04
C ALA A 259 15.77 -14.97 -6.49
N ARG A 260 15.97 -15.89 -7.44
CA ARG A 260 15.58 -15.69 -8.85
C ARG A 260 14.07 -15.50 -9.06
N VAL A 261 13.22 -16.04 -8.18
CA VAL A 261 11.76 -15.89 -8.26
C VAL A 261 11.37 -14.42 -8.12
N TRP A 262 12.03 -13.68 -7.24
CA TRP A 262 11.73 -12.26 -7.01
C TRP A 262 12.15 -11.36 -8.19
N ALA A 263 13.14 -11.80 -8.98
CA ALA A 263 13.56 -11.10 -10.20
C ALA A 263 12.56 -11.27 -11.36
N GLU A 264 11.60 -12.20 -11.26
CA GLU A 264 10.59 -12.46 -12.29
C GLU A 264 9.40 -11.50 -12.24
N PHE A 265 9.42 -10.47 -11.39
CA PHE A 265 8.39 -9.42 -11.35
C PHE A 265 8.91 -8.16 -12.06
N PRO A 266 8.75 -8.04 -13.39
CA PRO A 266 9.36 -6.95 -14.16
C PRO A 266 8.79 -5.56 -13.83
N LEU A 267 7.56 -5.50 -13.29
CA LEU A 267 6.89 -4.25 -12.94
C LEU A 267 6.98 -3.90 -11.44
N LEU A 268 7.71 -4.71 -10.65
CA LEU A 268 7.83 -4.53 -9.21
C LEU A 268 8.49 -3.19 -8.91
N ALA A 269 7.72 -2.28 -8.30
CA ALA A 269 8.20 -0.97 -7.86
C ALA A 269 8.67 -1.03 -6.41
N HIS A 270 7.97 -1.80 -5.56
CA HIS A 270 8.29 -1.93 -4.14
C HIS A 270 8.17 -3.39 -3.69
N ILE A 271 9.18 -3.84 -2.96
CA ILE A 271 9.15 -5.06 -2.17
C ILE A 271 9.39 -4.71 -0.71
N VAL A 272 8.44 -5.08 0.16
CA VAL A 272 8.54 -4.90 1.60
C VAL A 272 8.70 -6.28 2.23
N ILE A 273 9.79 -6.48 2.98
CA ILE A 273 10.03 -7.73 3.70
C ILE A 273 9.63 -7.49 5.15
N CYS A 274 8.69 -8.27 5.67
CA CYS A 274 8.21 -8.15 7.05
C CYS A 274 8.53 -9.41 7.86
N SER A 275 9.03 -9.27 9.07
CA SER A 275 9.24 -10.39 10.01
C SER A 275 8.02 -10.57 10.90
N SER A 276 7.36 -11.73 10.88
CA SER A 276 6.28 -12.04 11.83
C SER A 276 6.86 -12.31 13.24
N PRO A 277 6.30 -11.69 14.30
CA PRO A 277 5.11 -12.25 14.98
C PRO A 277 3.83 -11.40 14.84
N TYR A 278 3.83 -10.39 13.97
CA TYR A 278 2.81 -9.33 13.89
C TYR A 278 1.87 -9.40 12.69
N ALA A 279 1.80 -10.54 11.99
CA ALA A 279 0.91 -10.68 10.82
C ALA A 279 -0.57 -10.39 11.16
N ASN A 280 -0.99 -10.55 12.43
CA ASN A 280 -2.35 -10.24 12.87
C ASN A 280 -2.60 -8.75 13.18
N THR A 281 -1.57 -7.90 13.27
CA THR A 281 -1.72 -6.47 13.64
C THR A 281 -1.46 -5.47 12.52
N CYS A 282 -0.84 -5.88 11.41
CA CYS A 282 -0.54 -5.00 10.27
C CYS A 282 -1.70 -4.82 9.27
N CYS A 283 -2.87 -5.44 9.54
CA CYS A 283 -4.06 -5.35 8.69
C CYS A 283 -5.10 -4.31 9.17
N LEU A 284 -4.73 -3.37 10.07
CA LEU A 284 -5.59 -2.26 10.52
C LEU A 284 -5.37 -0.96 9.71
#